data_AF-A0A0N4TC32-F1
#
_entry.id   AF-A0A0N4TC32-F1
#
_cell.length_a   1.000
_cell.length_b   1.000
_cell.length_c   1.000
_cell.angle_alpha   90.00
_cell.angle_beta   90.00
_cell.angle_gamma   90.00
#
_symmetry.space_group_name_H-M   'P 1'
#
loop_
_entity.id
_entity.type
_entity.pdbx_description
1 polymer ?
#
loop_
_entity_poly.entity_id
_entity_poly.type
_entity_poly.pdbx_seq_one_letter_code
_entity_poly.pdbx_strand_id
1 'polypeptide(L)'
;MPIAVTWGVFPGSEIAQPTVVDPLSFRVWKDEAFSAWLNWSSIYAEGTSSRCLLEKIYNEYCLVTLVDNDYPKSTIIFDCLAQLVNR
;
A
#
# COMPACT_ATOMS: atom_id res chain seq x y z
N MET A 1 -1.36 12.09 12.15
CA MET A 1 -1.88 11.18 13.19
C MET A 1 -2.22 9.88 12.50
N PRO A 2 -1.84 8.71 13.05
CA PRO A 2 -2.23 7.42 12.52
C PRO A 2 -3.75 7.24 12.51
N ILE A 3 -4.28 6.50 11.53
CA ILE A 3 -5.70 6.13 11.42
C ILE A 3 -5.85 4.67 11.85
N ALA A 4 -6.65 4.40 12.88
CA ALA A 4 -6.95 3.02 13.27
C ALA A 4 -7.84 2.34 12.23
N VAL A 5 -7.43 1.17 11.76
CA VAL A 5 -8.16 0.39 10.73
C VAL A 5 -8.70 -0.93 11.27
N THR A 6 -8.17 -1.39 12.40
CA THR A 6 -8.68 -2.56 13.13
C THR A 6 -8.80 -2.20 14.60
N TRP A 7 -9.99 -2.39 15.16
CA TRP A 7 -10.24 -2.21 16.60
C TRP A 7 -11.27 -3.19 17.12
N GLY A 8 -11.30 -3.38 18.44
CA GLY A 8 -12.23 -4.26 19.13
C GLY A 8 -12.66 -3.69 20.48
N VAL A 9 -13.91 -3.94 20.85
CA VAL A 9 -14.50 -3.56 22.14
C VAL A 9 -14.88 -4.84 22.88
N PHE A 10 -14.38 -5.00 24.10
CA PHE A 10 -14.56 -6.21 24.91
C PHE A 10 -15.11 -5.85 26.30
N PRO A 11 -16.09 -6.60 26.85
CA PRO A 11 -16.64 -6.31 28.16
C PRO A 11 -15.57 -6.32 29.28
N GLY A 12 -15.56 -5.28 30.11
CA GLY A 12 -14.62 -5.17 31.24
C GLY A 12 -13.16 -4.96 30.83
N SER A 13 -12.89 -4.56 29.58
CA SER A 13 -11.55 -4.27 29.06
C SER A 13 -11.52 -2.94 28.30
N GLU A 14 -10.33 -2.35 28.13
CA GLU A 14 -10.14 -1.17 27.29
C GLU A 14 -10.27 -1.51 25.79
N ILE A 15 -10.52 -0.49 24.97
CA ILE A 15 -10.61 -0.65 23.51
C ILE A 15 -9.24 -1.04 22.96
N ALA A 16 -9.17 -2.13 22.22
CA ALA A 16 -7.96 -2.57 21.54
C ALA A 16 -7.92 -2.01 20.12
N GLN A 17 -6.79 -1.43 19.69
CA GLN A 17 -6.58 -0.89 18.34
C GLN A 17 -5.24 -1.37 17.77
N PRO A 18 -5.11 -2.66 17.41
CA PRO A 18 -3.81 -3.26 17.09
C PRO A 18 -3.22 -2.82 15.74
N THR A 19 -4.02 -2.22 14.85
CA THR A 19 -3.56 -1.91 13.49
C THR A 19 -3.95 -0.50 13.09
N VAL A 20 -2.95 0.27 12.62
CA VAL A 20 -3.10 1.65 12.18
C VAL A 20 -2.41 1.86 10.83
N VAL A 21 -2.90 2.85 10.07
CA VAL A 21 -2.21 3.41 8.91
C VAL A 21 -1.58 4.73 9.33
N ASP A 22 -0.25 4.80 9.28
CA ASP A 22 0.51 5.99 9.65
C ASP A 22 1.33 6.54 8.46
N PRO A 23 1.08 7.79 8.02
CA PRO A 23 1.81 8.40 6.90
C PRO A 23 3.32 8.56 7.11
N LEU A 24 3.80 8.60 8.36
CA LEU A 24 5.24 8.66 8.65
C LEU A 24 5.87 7.27 8.50
N SER A 25 5.26 6.26 9.13
CA SER A 25 5.67 4.86 8.99
C SER A 25 5.64 4.40 7.53
N PHE A 26 4.61 4.80 6.77
CA PHE A 26 4.50 4.51 5.33
C PHE A 26 5.65 5.12 4.52
N ARG A 27 6.08 6.35 4.85
CA ARG A 27 7.19 7.02 4.16
C ARG A 27 8.54 6.36 4.43
N VAL A 28 8.73 5.75 5.60
CA VAL A 28 9.92 4.95 5.91
C VAL A 28 9.84 3.59 5.20
N TRP A 29 8.67 2.94 5.29
CA TRP A 29 8.46 1.61 4.69
C TRP A 29 8.53 1.62 3.16
N LYS A 30 8.21 2.74 2.49
CA LYS A 30 8.25 2.81 1.01
C LYS A 30 9.62 2.42 0.45
N ASP A 31 10.71 2.78 1.14
CA ASP A 31 12.06 2.53 0.63
C ASP A 31 12.36 1.02 0.61
N GLU A 32 11.92 0.30 1.66
CA GLU A 32 11.96 -1.16 1.71
C GLU A 32 11.06 -1.77 0.63
N ALA A 33 9.81 -1.31 0.52
CA ALA A 33 8.86 -1.82 -0.47
C ALA A 33 9.37 -1.65 -1.92
N PHE A 34 9.95 -0.49 -2.25
CA PHE A 34 10.53 -0.26 -3.57
C PHE A 34 11.81 -1.06 -3.81
N SER A 35 12.64 -1.29 -2.79
CA SER A 35 13.85 -2.11 -2.92
C SER A 35 13.58 -3.53 -3.42
N ALA A 36 12.39 -4.08 -3.13
CA ALA A 36 11.97 -5.39 -3.62
C ALA A 36 11.97 -5.49 -5.16
N TRP A 37 11.65 -4.40 -5.87
CA TRP A 37 11.70 -4.37 -7.34
C TRP A 37 13.14 -4.51 -7.87
N LEU A 38 14.12 -3.87 -7.21
CA LEU A 38 15.53 -3.99 -7.58
C LEU A 38 16.10 -5.37 -7.24
N ASN A 39 15.68 -5.93 -6.11
CA ASN A 39 16.06 -7.30 -5.76
C ASN A 39 15.52 -8.29 -6.79
N TRP A 40 14.27 -8.10 -7.26
CA TRP A 40 13.72 -8.91 -8.33
C TRP A 40 14.45 -8.66 -9.66
N SER A 41 14.78 -7.42 -10.02
CA SER A 41 15.48 -7.13 -11.28
C SER A 41 16.87 -7.77 -11.34
N SER A 42 17.53 -7.94 -10.18
CA SER A 42 18.89 -8.49 -10.07
C SER A 42 19.04 -9.93 -10.58
N ILE A 43 17.96 -10.72 -10.64
CA ILE A 43 18.02 -12.10 -11.16
C ILE A 43 18.12 -12.15 -12.69
N TYR A 44 17.88 -11.02 -13.36
CA TYR A 44 17.97 -10.89 -14.81
C TYR A 44 19.27 -10.18 -15.21
N ALA A 45 19.88 -10.66 -16.30
CA ALA A 45 21.06 -10.03 -16.87
C ALA A 45 20.77 -8.58 -17.30
N GLU A 46 21.81 -7.75 -17.26
CA GLU A 46 21.74 -6.36 -17.68
C GLU A 46 21.29 -6.23 -19.15
N GLY A 47 20.50 -5.20 -19.44
CA GLY A 47 19.97 -4.92 -20.78
C GLY A 47 18.83 -5.84 -21.24
N THR A 48 18.41 -6.83 -20.44
CA THR A 48 17.23 -7.64 -20.77
C THR A 48 15.94 -6.85 -20.61
N SER A 49 14.94 -7.15 -21.43
CA SER A 49 13.61 -6.51 -21.37
C SER A 49 12.95 -6.66 -19.99
N SER A 50 13.09 -7.84 -19.36
CA SER A 50 12.58 -8.12 -18.01
C SER A 50 13.21 -7.22 -16.96
N ARG A 51 14.54 -7.01 -17.01
CA ARG A 51 15.23 -6.13 -16.06
C ARG A 51 14.82 -4.68 -16.24
N CYS A 52 14.80 -4.20 -17.48
CA CYS A 52 14.40 -2.83 -17.80
C CYS A 52 12.96 -2.54 -17.36
N LEU A 53 12.04 -3.51 -17.47
CA LEU A 53 10.66 -3.36 -17.00
C LEU A 53 10.60 -3.15 -15.48
N LEU A 54 11.31 -3.98 -14.71
CA LEU A 54 11.32 -3.90 -13.25
C LEU A 54 11.98 -2.60 -12.76
N GLU A 55 13.08 -2.19 -13.39
CA GLU A 55 13.74 -0.89 -13.12
C GLU A 55 12.83 0.29 -13.50
N LYS A 56 12.04 0.18 -14.58
CA LYS A 56 11.05 1.18 -14.94
C LYS A 56 9.96 1.31 -13.88
N ILE A 57 9.43 0.21 -13.37
CA ILE A 57 8.44 0.22 -12.28
C ILE A 57 9.01 0.91 -11.04
N TYR A 58 10.25 0.57 -10.65
CA TYR A 58 10.93 1.20 -9.51
C TYR A 58 11.04 2.73 -9.66
N ASN A 59 11.38 3.22 -10.85
CA ASN A 59 11.65 4.64 -11.08
C ASN A 59 10.41 5.49 -11.37
N GLU A 60 9.37 4.92 -12.00
CA GLU A 60 8.25 5.70 -12.55
C GLU A 60 6.92 5.52 -11.79
N TYR A 61 6.73 4.43 -11.04
CA TYR A 61 5.44 4.12 -10.42
C TYR A 61 5.33 4.73 -9.01
N CYS A 62 4.11 5.04 -8.59
CA CYS A 62 3.82 5.48 -7.22
C CYS A 62 3.26 4.33 -6.38
N LEU A 63 3.68 4.27 -5.12
CA LEU A 63 3.08 3.39 -4.11
C LEU A 63 1.94 4.13 -3.42
N VAL A 64 0.75 3.53 -3.41
CA VAL A 64 -0.48 4.16 -2.92
C VAL A 64 -1.15 3.26 -1.89
N THR A 65 -1.59 3.85 -0.78
CA THR A 65 -2.45 3.20 0.22
C THR A 65 -3.78 3.94 0.28
N LEU A 66 -4.89 3.21 0.25
CA LEU A 66 -6.25 3.75 0.34
C LEU A 66 -6.94 3.17 1.57
N VAL A 67 -7.69 4.01 2.29
CA VAL A 67 -8.52 3.61 3.42
C VAL A 67 -9.93 4.11 3.18
N ASP A 68 -10.88 3.18 3.19
CA ASP A 68 -12.31 3.48 3.25
C ASP A 68 -12.75 3.52 4.71
N ASN A 69 -13.19 4.68 5.18
CA ASN A 69 -13.52 4.89 6.59
C ASN A 69 -14.97 4.51 6.92
N ASP A 70 -15.84 4.32 5.92
CA ASP A 70 -17.26 4.02 6.13
C ASP A 70 -17.51 2.51 6.27
N TYR A 71 -16.84 1.91 7.28
CA TYR A 71 -16.83 0.47 7.55
C TYR A 71 -18.20 -0.22 7.69
N PRO A 72 -19.32 0.44 8.09
CA PRO A 72 -20.62 -0.21 8.10
C PRO A 72 -21.19 -0.49 6.70
N LYS A 73 -20.65 0.16 5.66
CA LYS A 73 -21.13 0.04 4.28
C LYS A 73 -20.23 -0.86 3.45
N SER A 74 -20.72 -1.23 2.27
CA SER A 74 -19.89 -1.85 1.24
C SER A 74 -18.78 -0.90 0.81
N THR A 75 -17.60 -1.44 0.52
CA THR A 75 -16.45 -0.63 0.17
C THR A 75 -16.63 0.08 -1.17
N ILE A 76 -16.19 1.34 -1.23
CA ILE A 76 -16.20 2.16 -2.46
C ILE A 76 -14.87 2.12 -3.23
N ILE A 77 -13.86 1.41 -2.72
CA ILE A 77 -12.49 1.44 -3.30
C ILE A 77 -12.51 0.97 -4.76
N PHE A 78 -13.30 -0.07 -5.08
CA PHE A 78 -13.39 -0.58 -6.45
C PHE A 78 -14.06 0.41 -7.40
N ASP A 79 -15.09 1.11 -6.96
CA ASP A 79 -15.75 2.15 -7.75
C ASP A 79 -14.81 3.33 -8.01
N CYS A 80 -14.05 3.74 -6.99
CA CYS A 80 -13.01 4.77 -7.12
C CYS A 80 -11.94 4.36 -8.16
N LEU A 81 -11.48 3.11 -8.13
CA LEU A 81 -10.50 2.59 -9.10
C LEU A 81 -11.10 2.50 -10.51
N ALA A 82 -12.34 2.03 -10.65
CA ALA A 82 -13.03 1.98 -11.92
C ALA A 82 -13.22 3.38 -12.53
N GLN A 83 -13.57 4.38 -11.71
CA GLN A 83 -13.66 5.77 -12.17
C GLN A 83 -12.31 6.33 -12.61
N LEU A 84 -11.21 5.95 -11.95
CA LEU A 84 -9.87 6.41 -12.32
C LEU A 84 -9.39 5.79 -13.63
N VAL A 85 -9.71 4.51 -13.88
CA VAL A 85 -9.33 3.80 -15.12
C VAL A 85 -10.18 4.24 -16.32
N ASN A 86 -11.45 4.59 -16.11
CA ASN A 86 -12.36 5.01 -17.18
C ASN A 86 -12.33 6.53 -17.48
N ARG A 87 -11.40 7.27 -16.87
CA ARG A 87 -11.11 8.67 -17.22
C ARG A 87 -10.15 8.73 -18.40
#